data_AF-A0A1A8I7L3-F1
#
_entry.id   AF-A0A1A8I7L3-F1
#
_cell.length_a   1.000
_cell.length_b   1.000
_cell.length_c   1.000
_cell.angle_alpha   90.00
_cell.angle_beta   90.00
_cell.angle_gamma   90.00
#
_symmetry.space_group_name_H-M   'P 1'
#
loop_
_entity.id
_entity.type
_entity.pdbx_description
1 polymer ?
#
loop_
_entity_poly.entity_id
_entity_poly.type
_entity_poly.pdbx_seq_one_letter_code
_entity_poly.pdbx_strand_id
1 'polypeptide(L)'
;MSVDDVISAEPLDKVLQQFQQSVTSEVKCLGRNSYTLLVDSPHIIRQALHPEASKKNLVLPECFFSFFDVRKEFQKCCSNA
;
A
#
# COMPACT_ATOMS: atom_id res chain seq x y z
N MET A 1 -9.32 13.25 11.22
CA MET A 1 -9.00 13.82 9.90
C MET A 1 -10.02 14.92 9.65
N SER A 2 -9.59 16.16 9.75
CA SER A 2 -10.40 17.33 9.44
C SER A 2 -10.45 17.55 7.93
N VAL A 3 -11.36 18.39 7.47
CA VAL A 3 -11.43 18.76 6.04
C VAL A 3 -10.19 19.54 5.62
N ASP A 4 -9.69 20.41 6.50
CA ASP A 4 -8.46 21.19 6.28
C ASP A 4 -7.22 20.29 6.09
N ASP A 5 -7.14 19.16 6.82
CA ASP A 5 -6.06 18.17 6.65
C ASP A 5 -6.08 17.56 5.24
N VAL A 6 -7.27 17.33 4.67
CA VAL A 6 -7.41 16.71 3.33
C VAL A 6 -7.09 17.72 2.23
N ILE A 7 -7.45 18.99 2.41
CA ILE A 7 -7.21 20.06 1.43
C ILE A 7 -5.72 20.40 1.37
N SER A 8 -5.04 20.40 2.51
CA SER A 8 -3.61 20.68 2.61
C SER A 8 -2.72 19.47 2.32
N ALA A 9 -3.30 18.27 2.19
CA ALA A 9 -2.56 17.05 1.94
C ALA A 9 -1.85 17.06 0.59
N GLU A 10 -0.72 16.36 0.54
CA GLU A 10 0.01 16.18 -0.69
C GLU A 10 -0.78 15.33 -1.71
N PRO A 11 -0.65 15.63 -3.01
CA PRO A 11 -1.24 14.83 -4.07
C PRO A 11 -0.82 13.37 -4.02
N LEU A 12 -1.70 12.49 -4.52
CA LEU A 12 -1.49 11.04 -4.49
C LEU A 12 -0.17 10.61 -5.16
N ASP A 13 0.23 11.23 -6.27
CA ASP A 13 1.49 10.92 -6.96
C ASP A 13 2.72 11.22 -6.09
N LYS A 14 2.71 12.35 -5.38
CA LYS A 14 3.79 12.75 -4.48
C LYS A 14 3.91 11.79 -3.31
N VAL A 15 2.78 11.46 -2.68
CA VAL A 15 2.76 10.52 -1.56
C VAL A 15 3.21 9.13 -1.99
N LEU A 16 2.78 8.64 -3.16
CA LEU A 16 3.24 7.34 -3.70
C LEU A 16 4.75 7.32 -3.95
N GLN A 17 5.30 8.40 -4.52
CA GLN A 17 6.74 8.51 -4.75
C GLN A 17 7.51 8.53 -3.42
N GLN A 18 7.08 9.36 -2.47
CA GLN A 18 7.69 9.42 -1.13
C GLN A 18 7.63 8.08 -0.42
N PHE A 19 6.48 7.41 -0.47
CA PHE A 19 6.30 6.07 0.09
C PHE A 19 7.34 5.08 -0.47
N GLN A 20 7.48 5.02 -1.79
CA GLN A 20 8.47 4.12 -2.41
C GLN A 20 9.90 4.46 -1.99
N GLN A 21 10.26 5.74 -1.94
CA GLN A 21 11.60 6.19 -1.55
C GLN A 21 11.91 5.80 -0.11
N SER A 22 10.99 6.08 0.81
CA SER A 22 11.14 5.76 2.24
C SER A 22 11.27 4.26 2.46
N VAL A 23 10.35 3.45 1.92
CA VAL A 23 10.39 2.00 2.09
C VAL A 23 11.64 1.39 1.46
N THR A 24 12.04 1.86 0.28
CA THR A 24 13.28 1.39 -0.38
C THR A 24 14.51 1.73 0.46
N SER A 25 14.55 2.91 1.07
CA SER A 25 15.64 3.31 1.95
C SER A 25 15.72 2.40 3.17
N GLU A 26 14.59 2.14 3.84
CA GLU A 26 14.55 1.26 5.00
C GLU A 26 14.93 -0.18 4.67
N VAL A 27 14.38 -0.73 3.58
CA VAL A 27 14.68 -2.10 3.12
C VAL A 27 16.18 -2.25 2.85
N LYS A 28 16.80 -1.24 2.22
CA LYS A 28 18.27 -1.21 2.00
C LYS A 28 19.05 -1.14 3.31
N CYS A 29 18.61 -0.31 4.27
CA CYS A 29 19.25 -0.22 5.60
C CYS A 29 19.20 -1.57 6.35
N LEU A 30 18.17 -2.39 6.12
CA LEU A 30 18.06 -3.74 6.67
C LEU A 30 18.85 -4.81 5.91
N GLY A 31 19.64 -4.43 4.90
CA GLY A 31 20.38 -5.36 4.04
C GLY A 31 19.49 -6.25 3.18
N ARG A 32 18.22 -5.87 2.97
CA ARG A 32 17.25 -6.58 2.14
C ARG A 32 17.06 -5.87 0.81
N ASN A 33 16.45 -6.55 -0.15
CA ASN A 33 16.16 -6.01 -1.49
C ASN A 33 14.67 -6.10 -1.87
N SER A 34 13.85 -6.76 -1.05
CA SER A 34 12.43 -6.99 -1.33
C SER A 34 11.57 -6.84 -0.08
N TYR A 35 10.32 -6.44 -0.29
CA TYR A 35 9.27 -6.41 0.71
C TYR A 35 7.94 -6.77 0.06
N THR A 36 6.96 -7.13 0.88
CA THR A 36 5.58 -7.38 0.46
C THR A 36 4.66 -6.58 1.34
N LEU A 37 3.66 -5.93 0.74
CA LEU A 37 2.65 -5.21 1.51
C LEU A 37 1.75 -6.19 2.26
N LEU A 38 1.52 -5.89 3.53
CA LEU A 38 0.57 -6.57 4.37
C LEU A 38 -0.70 -5.72 4.43
N VAL A 39 -1.85 -6.27 4.06
CA VAL A 39 -3.13 -5.56 4.09
C VAL A 39 -4.18 -6.36 4.83
N ASP A 40 -5.01 -5.69 5.61
CA ASP A 40 -6.16 -6.35 6.25
C ASP A 40 -7.14 -6.90 5.20
N SER A 41 -7.19 -6.29 4.02
CA SER A 41 -8.00 -6.77 2.91
C SER A 41 -7.50 -6.26 1.57
N PRO A 42 -7.72 -7.00 0.46
CA PRO A 42 -7.53 -6.47 -0.89
C PRO A 42 -8.35 -5.22 -1.19
N HIS A 43 -9.41 -4.90 -0.45
CA HIS A 43 -10.34 -3.80 -0.77
C HIS A 43 -9.64 -2.43 -0.81
N ILE A 44 -8.74 -2.14 0.12
CA ILE A 44 -8.04 -0.85 0.14
C ILE A 44 -7.20 -0.63 -1.14
N ILE A 45 -6.59 -1.70 -1.65
CA ILE A 45 -5.79 -1.65 -2.87
C ILE A 45 -6.71 -1.68 -4.10
N ARG A 46 -7.56 -2.71 -4.22
CA ARG A 46 -8.36 -3.00 -5.41
C ARG A 46 -9.54 -2.06 -5.63
N GLN A 47 -10.15 -1.54 -4.57
CA GLN A 47 -11.39 -0.75 -4.67
C GLN A 47 -11.21 0.73 -4.36
N ALA A 48 -10.15 1.11 -3.64
CA ALA A 48 -9.86 2.52 -3.38
C ALA A 48 -8.66 3.00 -4.20
N LEU A 49 -7.48 2.39 -3.99
CA LEU A 49 -6.24 2.89 -4.57
C LEU A 49 -6.17 2.75 -6.09
N HIS A 50 -6.48 1.57 -6.64
CA HIS A 50 -6.46 1.34 -8.09
C HIS A 50 -7.41 2.26 -8.87
N PRO A 51 -8.70 2.42 -8.48
CA PRO A 51 -9.59 3.35 -9.14
C PRO A 51 -9.12 4.81 -9.05
N GLU A 52 -8.64 5.24 -7.89
CA GLU A 52 -8.16 6.62 -7.70
C GLU A 52 -6.90 6.93 -8.52
N ALA A 53 -5.95 6.00 -8.59
CA ALA A 53 -4.78 6.14 -9.44
C ALA A 53 -5.18 6.18 -10.93
N SER A 54 -6.08 5.28 -11.35
CA SER A 54 -6.56 5.22 -12.74
C SER A 54 -7.25 6.52 -13.15
N LYS A 55 -8.13 7.06 -12.28
CA LYS A 55 -8.81 8.34 -12.50
C LYS A 55 -7.85 9.51 -12.68
N LYS A 56 -6.67 9.45 -12.05
CA LYS A 56 -5.61 10.46 -12.11
C LYS A 56 -4.54 10.15 -13.15
N ASN A 57 -4.72 9.11 -13.97
CA ASN A 57 -3.74 8.60 -14.94
C ASN A 57 -2.36 8.29 -14.30
N LEU A 58 -2.37 7.81 -13.07
CA LEU A 58 -1.17 7.44 -12.33
C LEU A 58 -0.90 5.95 -12.46
N VAL A 59 0.37 5.61 -12.68
CA VAL A 59 0.84 4.22 -12.64
C VAL A 59 1.21 3.88 -11.21
N LEU A 60 0.56 2.86 -10.65
CA LEU A 60 0.88 2.40 -9.30
C LEU A 60 2.19 1.61 -9.29
N PRO A 61 2.96 1.70 -8.20
CA PRO A 61 4.11 0.82 -7.96
C PRO A 61 3.76 -0.68 -7.98
N GLU A 62 4.72 -1.52 -8.39
CA GLU A 62 4.56 -2.97 -8.46
C GLU A 62 4.12 -3.60 -7.13
N CYS A 63 4.56 -3.04 -6.00
CA CYS A 63 4.21 -3.53 -4.66
C CYS A 63 2.70 -3.47 -4.36
N PHE A 64 1.92 -2.66 -5.09
CA PHE A 64 0.46 -2.65 -4.97
C PHE A 64 -0.24 -3.73 -5.79
N PHE A 65 0.47 -4.48 -6.63
CA PHE A 65 -0.10 -5.61 -7.38
C PHE A 65 0.16 -6.97 -6.69
N SER A 66 1.13 -7.02 -5.77
CA SER A 66 1.49 -8.23 -5.00
C SER A 66 1.49 -7.93 -3.50
N PHE A 67 0.51 -8.45 -2.78
CA PHE A 67 0.29 -8.16 -1.36
C PHE A 67 -0.35 -9.35 -0.65
N PHE A 68 -0.24 -9.36 0.68
CA PHE A 68 -0.70 -10.44 1.55
C PHE A 68 -1.91 -9.99 2.36
N ASP A 69 -2.99 -10.78 2.33
CA ASP A 69 -4.22 -10.52 3.09
C ASP A 69 -4.10 -11.14 4.49
N VAL A 70 -3.95 -10.30 5.52
CA VAL A 70 -3.79 -10.75 6.91
C VAL A 70 -4.97 -11.57 7.37
N ARG A 71 -6.20 -11.18 7.01
CA ARG A 71 -7.41 -11.89 7.47
C ARG A 71 -7.48 -13.27 6.86
N LYS A 72 -7.15 -13.41 5.58
CA LYS A 72 -7.07 -14.71 4.91
C LYS A 72 -6.03 -15.62 5.56
N GLU A 73 -4.91 -15.05 5.97
CA GLU A 73 -3.78 -15.79 6.51
C GLU A 73 -4.01 -16.18 7.96
N PHE A 74 -4.59 -15.28 8.75
CA PHE A 74 -5.09 -15.60 10.08
C PHE A 74 -6.16 -16.69 10.02
N GLN A 75 -7.12 -16.60 9.10
CA GLN A 75 -8.12 -17.65 8.90
C GLN A 75 -7.49 -18.99 8.57
N LYS A 76 -6.53 -19.05 7.64
CA LYS A 76 -5.82 -20.31 7.33
C LYS A 76 -5.08 -20.90 8.54
N CYS A 77 -4.42 -20.05 9.32
CA CYS A 77 -3.65 -20.48 10.50
C CYS A 77 -4.57 -20.92 11.65
N CYS A 78 -5.69 -20.23 11.84
CA CYS A 78 -6.59 -20.45 12.98
C CYS A 78 -7.82 -21.31 12.64
N SER A 79 -8.09 -21.64 11.38
CA SER A 79 -9.12 -22.62 10.98
C SER A 79 -8.71 -24.06 11.28
N ASN A 80 -7.49 -24.27 11.76
CA ASN A 80 -6.90 -25.55 12.13
C ASN A 80 -6.75 -25.72 13.65
N ALA A 81 -7.42 -24.87 14.44
CA ALA A 81 -7.45 -24.91 15.91
C ALA A 81 -8.82 -25.37 16.43
#